data_AF-A0A6A4KSU9-F1
#
_entry.id   AF-A0A6A4KSU9-F1
#
_cell.length_a   1.000
_cell.length_b   1.000
_cell.length_c   1.000
_cell.angle_alpha   90.00
_cell.angle_beta   90.00
_cell.angle_gamma   90.00
#
_symmetry.space_group_name_H-M   'P 1'
#
loop_
_entity.id
_entity.type
_entity.pdbx_description
1 polymer ?
#
loop_
_entity_poly.entity_id
_entity_poly.type
_entity_poly.pdbx_seq_one_letter_code
_entity_poly.pdbx_strand_id
1 'polypeptide(L)'
;MGVVSVFGNDIDTFYNKLLEGESGVTPIDRFDVSSFSVRFAGQIHNFSSEGYIDGKNDRRLDDAWRYCLVAGKKALVDAKLAISNSFGFGGHNGVVVFAPFKP
;
A
#
# COMPACT_ATOMS: atom_id res chain seq x y z
N MET A 1 -5.50 -9.95 1.77
CA MET A 1 -4.88 -9.19 0.67
C MET A 1 -4.93 -7.70 0.99
N GLY A 2 -4.00 -6.92 0.46
CA GLY A 2 -3.99 -5.47 0.61
C GLY A 2 -3.35 -4.86 -0.63
N VAL A 3 -3.96 -3.80 -1.15
CA VAL A 3 -3.59 -3.22 -2.44
C VAL A 3 -3.53 -1.69 -2.34
N VAL A 4 -2.57 -1.13 -3.07
CA VAL A 4 -2.45 0.29 -3.38
C VAL A 4 -2.13 0.36 -4.87
N SER A 5 -3.03 0.90 -5.67
CA SER A 5 -2.96 0.85 -7.14
C SER A 5 -3.54 2.09 -7.80
N VAL A 6 -3.40 2.16 -9.12
CA VAL A 6 -4.04 3.19 -9.98
C VAL A 6 -5.57 3.21 -9.86
N PHE A 7 -6.16 2.09 -9.45
CA PHE A 7 -7.59 1.94 -9.20
C PHE A 7 -7.99 2.22 -7.75
N GLY A 8 -7.05 2.74 -6.95
CA GLY A 8 -7.24 3.01 -5.54
C GLY A 8 -6.76 1.87 -4.64
N ASN A 9 -7.24 1.92 -3.40
CA ASN A 9 -6.75 1.07 -2.31
C ASN A 9 -7.81 0.11 -1.76
N ASP A 10 -8.90 -0.09 -2.51
CA ASP A 10 -9.97 -1.03 -2.22
C ASP A 10 -9.79 -2.31 -3.05
N ILE A 11 -9.96 -3.46 -2.43
CA ILE A 11 -9.65 -4.76 -3.04
C ILE A 11 -10.69 -5.12 -4.09
N ASP A 12 -11.97 -4.95 -3.76
CA ASP A 12 -13.08 -5.31 -4.64
C ASP A 12 -13.09 -4.42 -5.88
N THR A 13 -12.88 -3.12 -5.68
CA THR A 13 -12.75 -2.13 -6.78
C THR A 13 -11.58 -2.50 -7.70
N PHE A 14 -10.41 -2.81 -7.15
CA PHE A 14 -9.25 -3.21 -7.93
C PHE A 14 -9.52 -4.48 -8.74
N TYR A 15 -10.11 -5.50 -8.13
CA TYR A 15 -10.39 -6.77 -8.77
C TYR A 15 -11.46 -6.65 -9.87
N ASN A 16 -12.54 -5.91 -9.60
CA ASN A 16 -13.62 -5.72 -10.58
C ASN A 16 -13.12 -4.96 -11.82
N LYS A 17 -12.32 -3.91 -11.66
CA LYS A 17 -11.75 -3.18 -12.79
C LYS A 17 -10.81 -4.04 -13.65
N LEU A 18 -10.07 -4.95 -13.02
CA LEU A 18 -9.26 -5.95 -13.76
C LEU A 18 -10.14 -6.91 -14.57
N LEU A 19 -11.24 -7.40 -13.99
CA LEU A 19 -12.19 -8.27 -14.69
C LEU A 19 -12.88 -7.56 -15.86
N GLU A 20 -13.17 -6.28 -15.70
CA GLU A 20 -13.76 -5.42 -16.74
C GLU A 20 -12.74 -5.03 -17.83
N GLY A 21 -11.45 -5.32 -17.63
CA GLY A 21 -10.38 -4.96 -18.57
C GLY A 21 -10.14 -3.46 -18.64
N GLU A 22 -10.47 -2.72 -17.59
CA GLU A 22 -10.26 -1.28 -17.54
C GLU A 22 -8.75 -0.96 -17.51
N SER A 23 -8.33 0.05 -18.26
CA SER A 23 -6.95 0.54 -18.24
C SER A 23 -6.83 1.67 -17.23
N GLY A 24 -5.87 1.57 -16.31
CA GLY A 24 -5.52 2.65 -15.37
C GLY A 24 -4.47 3.62 -15.89
N VAL A 25 -4.12 3.55 -17.18
CA VAL A 25 -3.12 4.43 -17.80
C VAL A 25 -3.77 5.74 -18.21
N THR A 26 -3.24 6.85 -17.72
CA THR A 26 -3.74 8.21 -17.98
C THR A 26 -2.58 9.13 -18.41
N PRO A 27 -2.86 10.30 -19.01
CA PRO A 27 -1.85 11.33 -19.19
C PRO A 27 -1.20 11.71 -17.86
N ILE A 28 0.11 11.92 -17.86
CA ILE A 28 0.86 12.31 -16.66
C ILE A 28 0.47 13.74 -16.28
N ASP A 29 0.00 13.91 -15.05
CA ASP A 29 -0.46 15.18 -14.48
C ASP A 29 0.22 15.55 -13.15
N ARG A 30 1.03 14.64 -12.57
CA ARG A 30 1.80 14.90 -11.35
C ARG A 30 2.92 15.92 -11.53
N PHE A 31 3.42 16.10 -12.75
CA PHE A 31 4.49 17.04 -13.08
C PHE A 31 4.44 17.41 -14.57
N ASP A 32 5.15 18.47 -14.97
CA ASP A 32 5.22 18.87 -16.38
C ASP A 32 6.01 17.86 -17.21
N VAL A 33 5.34 17.24 -18.18
CA VAL A 33 5.92 16.27 -19.11
C VAL A 33 6.17 16.84 -20.52
N SER A 34 6.11 18.16 -20.68
CA SER A 34 6.25 18.84 -21.97
C SER A 34 7.55 18.51 -22.73
N SER A 35 8.63 18.21 -22.01
CA SER A 35 9.94 17.85 -22.57
C SER A 35 10.14 16.34 -22.79
N PHE A 36 9.20 15.49 -22.37
CA PHE A 36 9.36 14.04 -22.41
C PHE A 36 8.70 13.43 -23.65
N SER A 37 9.29 12.34 -24.15
CA SER A 37 8.72 11.55 -25.25
C SER A 37 7.53 10.71 -24.81
N VAL A 38 7.54 10.22 -23.56
CA VAL A 38 6.43 9.48 -22.93
C VAL A 38 5.66 10.41 -22.00
N ARG A 39 4.34 10.46 -22.16
CA ARG A 39 3.45 11.40 -21.44
C ARG A 39 2.25 10.74 -20.79
N PHE A 40 2.27 9.42 -20.69
CA PHE A 40 1.22 8.63 -20.04
C PHE A 40 1.85 7.69 -19.02
N ALA A 41 1.13 7.43 -17.93
CA ALA A 41 1.54 6.49 -16.90
C ALA A 41 0.31 6.00 -16.13
N GLY A 42 0.46 4.86 -15.45
CA GLY A 42 -0.48 4.46 -14.41
C GLY A 42 -0.19 5.25 -13.13
N GLN A 43 -0.91 6.35 -12.90
CA GLN A 43 -0.70 7.20 -11.74
C GLN A 43 -1.64 6.82 -10.60
N ILE A 44 -1.10 6.77 -9.38
CA ILE A 44 -1.92 6.59 -8.17
C ILE A 44 -2.39 7.97 -7.72
N HIS A 45 -3.70 8.19 -7.71
CA HIS A 45 -4.31 9.44 -7.27
C HIS A 45 -4.92 9.28 -5.87
N ASN A 46 -5.04 10.40 -5.13
CA ASN A 46 -5.71 10.45 -3.83
C ASN A 46 -5.18 9.43 -2.81
N PHE A 47 -3.89 9.11 -2.87
CA PHE A 47 -3.25 8.25 -1.87
C PHE A 47 -3.20 8.96 -0.50
N SER A 48 -3.59 8.24 0.55
CA SER A 48 -3.42 8.65 1.93
C SER A 48 -2.77 7.52 2.74
N SER A 49 -1.80 7.88 3.56
CA SER A 49 -1.13 7.03 4.54
C SER A 49 -1.68 7.21 5.96
N GLU A 50 -2.72 8.05 6.11
CA GLU A 50 -3.34 8.35 7.39
C GLU A 50 -3.85 7.07 8.08
N GLY A 51 -3.57 6.96 9.39
CA GLY A 51 -3.91 5.77 10.17
C GLY A 51 -3.00 4.55 9.93
N TYR A 52 -2.13 4.56 8.91
CA TYR A 52 -1.23 3.45 8.62
C TYR A 52 0.24 3.77 8.96
N ILE A 53 0.68 5.01 8.73
CA ILE A 53 2.05 5.47 8.95
C ILE A 53 2.03 6.67 9.90
N ASP A 54 2.92 6.67 10.91
CA ASP A 54 3.12 7.83 11.78
C ASP A 54 3.66 9.03 10.98
N GLY A 55 3.18 10.25 11.28
CA GLY A 55 3.49 11.46 10.52
C GLY A 55 4.99 11.79 10.45
N LYS A 56 5.79 11.40 11.46
CA LYS A 56 7.25 11.58 11.43
C LYS A 56 7.92 10.68 10.38
N ASN A 57 7.43 9.45 10.25
CA ASN A 57 7.94 8.49 9.27
C ASN A 57 7.37 8.77 7.88
N ASP A 58 6.11 9.18 7.77
CA ASP A 58 5.46 9.47 6.49
C ASP A 58 6.23 10.51 5.67
N ARG A 59 6.75 11.56 6.33
CA ARG A 59 7.56 12.61 5.69
C ARG A 59 8.95 12.17 5.25
N ARG A 60 9.44 11.02 5.71
CA ARG A 60 10.80 10.52 5.46
C ARG A 60 10.83 9.41 4.42
N LEU A 61 9.68 8.89 4.03
CA LEU A 61 9.54 7.78 3.10
C LEU A 61 9.19 8.31 1.72
N ASP A 62 9.75 7.68 0.68
CA ASP A 62 9.26 7.90 -0.68
C ASP A 62 7.90 7.22 -0.91
N ASP A 63 7.23 7.62 -1.99
CA ASP A 63 5.91 7.12 -2.35
C ASP A 63 5.86 5.59 -2.48
N ALA A 64 6.90 4.94 -3.03
CA ALA A 64 6.89 3.49 -3.20
C ALA A 64 6.89 2.79 -1.83
N TRP A 65 7.71 3.26 -0.88
CA TRP A 65 7.66 2.74 0.49
C TRP A 65 6.34 3.00 1.19
N ARG A 66 5.76 4.19 0.99
CA ARG A 66 4.45 4.54 1.57
C ARG A 66 3.36 3.59 1.04
N TYR A 67 3.35 3.31 -0.26
CA TYR A 67 2.42 2.35 -0.87
C TYR A 67 2.60 0.95 -0.31
N CYS A 68 3.86 0.46 -0.24
CA CYS A 68 4.18 -0.86 0.29
C CYS A 68 3.72 -1.03 1.74
N LEU A 69 3.95 -0.03 2.60
CA LEU A 69 3.56 -0.10 4.01
C LEU A 69 2.03 -0.12 4.18
N VAL A 70 1.31 0.72 3.43
CA VAL A 70 -0.16 0.76 3.47
C VAL A 70 -0.74 -0.56 2.94
N ALA A 71 -0.28 -1.04 1.79
CA ALA A 71 -0.74 -2.30 1.21
C ALA A 71 -0.44 -3.50 2.14
N GLY A 72 0.77 -3.57 2.71
CA GLY A 72 1.16 -4.61 3.65
C GLY A 72 0.31 -4.61 4.93
N LYS A 73 0.08 -3.43 5.53
CA LYS A 73 -0.79 -3.31 6.71
C LYS A 73 -2.23 -3.72 6.41
N LYS A 74 -2.77 -3.32 5.26
CA LYS A 74 -4.09 -3.76 4.80
C LYS A 74 -4.15 -5.29 4.63
N ALA A 75 -3.10 -5.90 4.08
CA ALA A 75 -3.03 -7.35 3.92
C ALA A 75 -3.04 -8.10 5.26
N LEU A 76 -2.37 -7.56 6.28
CA LEU A 76 -2.38 -8.13 7.63
C LEU A 76 -3.77 -8.05 8.28
N VAL A 77 -4.45 -6.91 8.13
CA VAL A 77 -5.81 -6.71 8.63
C VAL A 77 -6.77 -7.70 7.96
N ASP A 78 -6.70 -7.83 6.64
CA ASP A 78 -7.54 -8.77 5.89
C ASP A 78 -7.28 -10.24 6.28
N ALA A 79 -6.00 -10.59 6.50
CA ALA A 79 -5.62 -11.90 6.99
C ALA A 79 -5.96 -12.14 8.49
N LYS A 80 -6.49 -11.12 9.19
CA LYS A 80 -6.76 -11.13 10.63
C LYS A 80 -5.54 -11.48 11.47
N LEU A 81 -4.36 -11.07 11.02
CA LEU A 81 -3.09 -11.34 11.70
C LEU A 81 -2.72 -10.17 12.62
N ALA A 82 -2.29 -10.51 13.84
CA ALA A 82 -1.71 -9.55 14.77
C ALA A 82 -0.20 -9.76 14.85
N ILE A 83 0.56 -8.66 14.83
CA ILE A 83 2.02 -8.67 14.92
C ILE A 83 2.43 -8.00 16.22
N SER A 84 3.30 -8.66 17.00
CA SER A 84 3.94 -8.06 18.17
C SER A 84 5.46 -8.12 18.03
N ASN A 85 6.10 -6.99 18.32
CA ASN A 85 7.54 -6.87 18.49
C ASN A 85 7.95 -6.80 19.98
N SER A 86 7.01 -7.01 20.90
CA SER A 86 7.25 -6.86 22.35
C SER A 86 8.00 -8.04 22.97
N PHE A 87 8.25 -9.11 22.23
CA PHE A 87 8.93 -10.33 22.70
C PHE A 87 10.43 -10.34 22.35
N GLY A 88 11.13 -9.22 22.53
CA GLY A 88 12.59 -9.13 22.35
C GLY A 88 13.31 -8.96 23.70
N PHE A 89 14.01 -9.99 24.17
CA PHE A 89 14.96 -9.87 25.28
C PHE A 89 16.40 -10.02 24.75
N GLY A 90 17.31 -9.13 25.17
CA GLY A 90 18.75 -9.31 24.96
C GLY A 90 19.23 -9.28 23.50
N GLY A 91 18.98 -8.19 22.78
CA GLY A 91 19.60 -7.94 21.46
C GLY A 91 19.02 -8.73 20.28
N HIS A 92 18.00 -9.55 20.50
CA HIS A 92 17.30 -10.27 19.44
C HIS A 92 16.03 -9.53 19.01
N ASN A 93 15.93 -9.19 17.72
CA ASN A 93 14.69 -8.72 17.12
C ASN A 93 13.85 -9.93 16.70
N GLY A 94 12.87 -10.29 17.52
CA GLY A 94 11.86 -11.30 17.21
C GLY A 94 10.56 -10.67 16.76
N VAL A 95 9.90 -11.27 15.77
CA VAL A 95 8.54 -10.91 15.35
C VAL A 95 7.66 -12.13 15.57
N VAL A 96 6.63 -12.00 16.40
CA VAL A 96 5.62 -13.05 16.60
C VAL A 96 4.35 -12.64 15.86
N VAL A 97 3.82 -13.56 15.06
CA VAL A 97 2.59 -13.38 14.29
C VAL A 97 1.52 -14.31 14.86
N PHE A 98 0.37 -13.73 15.24
CA PHE A 98 -0.77 -14.44 15.77
C PHE A 98 -1.87 -14.52 14.72
N ALA A 99 -2.56 -15.66 14.64
CA ALA A 99 -3.74 -15.87 13.81
C ALA A 99 -4.94 -16.29 14.68
N PRO A 100 -6.19 -16.01 14.26
CA PRO A 100 -7.37 -16.45 14.99
C PRO A 100 -7.43 -17.97 15.07
N PHE A 101 -7.62 -18.52 16.27
CA PHE A 101 -7.84 -19.94 16.46
C PHE A 101 -9.17 -20.35 15.80
N LYS A 102 -9.12 -21.36 14.93
CA LYS A 102 -10.30 -22.02 14.36
C LYS A 102 -10.36 -23.43 14.96
N PRO A 103 -11.36 -23.74 15.82
CA PRO A 103 -11.51 -25.04 16.44
C PRO A 103 -11.83 -26.15 15.43
#